data_AF-A0A3B8V3U6-F1
#
_entry.id   AF-A0A3B8V3U6-F1
#
_cell.length_a   1.000
_cell.length_b   1.000
_cell.length_c   1.000
_cell.angle_alpha   90.00
_cell.angle_beta   90.00
_cell.angle_gamma   90.00
#
_symmetry.space_group_name_H-M   'P 1'
#
loop_
_entity.id
_entity.type
_entity.pdbx_description
1 polymer ?
#
loop_
_entity_poly.entity_id
_entity_poly.type
_entity_poly.pdbx_seq_one_letter_code
_entity_poly.pdbx_strand_id
1 'polypeptide(L)'
;MDEATLRFIDEHKTGKLILSSVLAPCVLAENKNYFELEQFGKYLGTLFQITDDILDETASFESLGKTTGKDKKENKLTFVSLYGLDGAKIQADLYASDAYAVLDGIDGDTAFLRDLVTYVRNREK
;
A
#
# COMPACT_ATOMS: atom_id res chain seq x y z
N MET A 1 0.26 8.47 19.16
CA MET A 1 0.31 8.94 17.76
C MET A 1 -0.93 8.39 17.09
N ASP A 2 -1.71 9.22 16.40
CA ASP A 2 -3.02 8.87 15.83
C ASP A 2 -2.89 8.38 14.38
N GLU A 3 -3.98 7.81 13.84
CA GLU A 3 -4.06 7.31 12.45
C GLU A 3 -3.69 8.39 11.41
N ALA A 4 -4.05 9.64 11.68
CA ALA A 4 -3.72 10.78 10.81
C ALA A 4 -2.20 10.95 10.67
N THR A 5 -1.44 10.75 11.74
CA THR A 5 0.02 10.82 11.72
C THR A 5 0.63 9.68 10.89
N LEU A 6 0.10 8.46 10.97
CA LEU A 6 0.55 7.32 10.15
C LEU A 6 0.37 7.62 8.66
N ARG A 7 -0.86 8.01 8.29
CA ARG A 7 -1.22 8.34 6.91
C ARG A 7 -0.35 9.45 6.35
N PHE A 8 -0.06 10.47 7.15
CA PHE A 8 0.82 11.57 6.75
C PHE A 8 2.24 11.09 6.44
N ILE A 9 2.83 10.25 7.30
CA ILE A 9 4.20 9.73 7.10
C ILE A 9 4.25 8.85 5.85
N ASP A 10 3.27 7.96 5.67
CA ASP A 10 3.26 6.99 4.56
C ASP A 10 3.04 7.68 3.22
N GLU A 11 2.15 8.68 3.18
CA GLU A 11 1.95 9.54 2.02
C GLU A 11 3.27 10.22 1.61
N HIS A 12 4.09 10.64 2.57
CA HIS A 12 5.29 11.43 2.31
C HIS A 12 6.56 10.62 2.04
N LYS A 13 6.62 9.33 2.41
CA LYS A 13 7.82 8.49 2.28
C LYS A 13 7.74 7.52 1.12
N THR A 14 6.73 6.66 1.09
CA THR A 14 6.60 5.55 0.12
C THR A 14 5.56 5.88 -0.95
N GLY A 15 4.43 6.47 -0.54
CA GLY A 15 3.32 6.81 -1.43
C GLY A 15 3.73 7.75 -2.56
N LYS A 16 4.57 8.76 -2.27
CA LYS A 16 5.03 9.73 -3.28
C LYS A 16 5.86 9.13 -4.42
N LEU A 17 6.67 8.10 -4.19
CA LEU A 17 7.48 7.51 -5.27
C LEU A 17 6.62 6.65 -6.21
N ILE A 18 5.72 5.84 -5.64
CA ILE A 18 4.76 5.04 -6.41
C ILE A 18 3.84 5.98 -7.20
N LEU A 19 3.29 7.01 -6.54
CA LEU A 19 2.47 8.02 -7.19
C LEU A 19 3.23 8.73 -8.33
N SER A 20 4.47 9.14 -8.10
CA SER A 20 5.29 9.79 -9.14
C SER A 20 5.53 8.86 -10.34
N SER A 21 5.71 7.56 -10.11
CA SER A 21 5.91 6.57 -11.17
C SER A 21 4.65 6.39 -12.04
N VAL A 22 3.47 6.56 -11.45
CA VAL A 22 2.18 6.57 -12.18
C VAL A 22 2.00 7.90 -12.92
N LEU A 23 2.27 9.03 -12.27
CA LEU A 23 1.94 10.36 -12.80
C LEU A 23 2.92 10.89 -13.83
N ALA A 24 4.21 10.56 -13.74
CA ALA A 24 5.21 11.03 -14.70
C ALA A 24 4.82 10.76 -16.18
N PRO A 25 4.45 9.54 -16.58
CA PRO A 25 3.98 9.29 -17.95
C PRO A 25 2.64 9.96 -18.25
N CYS A 26 1.76 10.14 -17.24
CA CYS A 26 0.47 10.82 -17.43
C CYS A 26 0.66 12.29 -17.79
N VAL A 27 1.58 12.99 -17.12
CA VAL A 27 1.93 14.39 -17.41
C VAL A 27 2.53 14.52 -18.80
N LEU A 28 3.48 13.63 -19.16
CA LEU A 28 4.13 13.64 -20.47
C LEU A 28 3.16 13.39 -21.63
N ALA A 29 2.12 12.58 -21.40
CA ALA A 29 1.12 12.23 -22.40
C ALA A 29 -0.12 13.13 -22.37
N GLU A 30 -0.17 14.15 -21.50
CA GLU A 30 -1.37 14.97 -21.25
C GLU A 30 -2.63 14.11 -21.05
N ASN A 31 -2.50 13.04 -20.25
CA ASN A 31 -3.52 12.01 -20.15
C ASN A 31 -4.82 12.57 -19.56
N LYS A 32 -5.95 12.36 -20.26
CA LYS A 32 -7.28 12.80 -19.83
C LYS A 32 -7.72 12.23 -18.48
N ASN A 33 -7.19 11.08 -18.08
CA ASN A 33 -7.50 10.39 -16.83
C ASN A 33 -6.50 10.74 -15.69
N TYR A 34 -5.87 11.91 -15.74
CA TYR A 34 -4.83 12.30 -14.78
C TYR A 34 -5.28 12.19 -13.33
N PHE A 35 -6.49 12.67 -13.01
CA PHE A 35 -6.99 12.71 -11.64
C PHE A 35 -7.36 11.31 -11.12
N GLU A 36 -7.90 10.47 -11.99
CA GLU A 36 -8.16 9.06 -11.71
C GLU A 36 -6.85 8.33 -11.45
N LEU A 37 -5.83 8.54 -12.30
CA LEU A 37 -4.52 7.90 -12.15
C LEU A 37 -3.75 8.43 -10.92
N GLU A 38 -3.95 9.69 -10.53
CA GLU A 38 -3.47 10.23 -9.26
C GLU A 38 -4.10 9.48 -8.08
N GLN A 39 -5.43 9.34 -8.08
CA GLN A 39 -6.15 8.67 -7.02
C GLN A 39 -5.77 7.17 -6.93
N PHE A 40 -5.66 6.50 -8.07
CA PHE A 40 -5.15 5.14 -8.17
C PHE A 40 -3.74 5.03 -7.58
N GLY A 41 -2.82 5.93 -7.94
CA GLY A 41 -1.45 5.92 -7.44
C GLY A 41 -1.37 6.10 -5.92
N LYS A 42 -2.24 6.92 -5.34
CA LYS A 42 -2.36 7.07 -3.87
C LYS A 42 -2.80 5.76 -3.21
N TYR A 43 -3.86 5.13 -3.72
CA TYR A 43 -4.35 3.87 -3.19
C TYR A 43 -3.33 2.73 -3.33
N LEU A 44 -2.67 2.62 -4.49
CA LEU A 44 -1.60 1.64 -4.72
C LEU A 44 -0.42 1.85 -3.75
N GLY A 45 -0.04 3.11 -3.52
CA GLY A 45 1.01 3.46 -2.56
C GLY A 45 0.68 3.04 -1.13
N THR A 46 -0.55 3.29 -0.68
CA THR A 46 -1.01 2.85 0.65
C THR A 46 -1.12 1.33 0.74
N LEU A 47 -1.66 0.67 -0.28
CA LEU A 47 -1.71 -0.80 -0.36
C LEU A 47 -0.31 -1.42 -0.22
N PHE A 48 0.69 -0.83 -0.90
CA PHE A 48 2.07 -1.28 -0.82
C PHE A 48 2.60 -1.20 0.62
N GLN A 49 2.38 -0.08 1.31
CA GLN A 49 2.84 0.10 2.69
C GLN A 49 2.17 -0.89 3.66
N ILE A 50 0.85 -1.08 3.55
CA ILE A 50 0.14 -2.05 4.38
C ILE A 50 0.69 -3.46 4.15
N THR A 51 0.95 -3.82 2.89
CA THR A 51 1.47 -5.16 2.56
C THR A 51 2.90 -5.34 3.06
N ASP A 52 3.75 -4.32 2.97
CA ASP A 52 5.11 -4.30 3.53
C ASP A 52 5.09 -4.49 5.05
N ASP A 53 4.22 -3.77 5.76
CA ASP A 53 4.06 -3.91 7.22
C ASP A 53 3.61 -5.33 7.62
N ILE A 54 2.74 -5.97 6.82
CA ILE A 54 2.31 -7.36 7.02
C ILE A 54 3.48 -8.34 6.81
N LEU A 55 4.28 -8.13 5.76
CA LEU A 55 5.45 -8.96 5.48
C LEU A 55 6.51 -8.84 6.56
N ASP A 56 6.80 -7.62 7.03
CA ASP A 56 7.75 -7.36 8.10
C ASP A 56 7.34 -8.06 9.41
N GLU A 57 6.06 -8.00 9.78
CA GLU A 57 5.55 -8.67 10.98
C GLU A 57 5.64 -10.20 10.85
N THR A 58 5.19 -10.76 9.72
CA THR A 58 5.17 -12.21 9.50
C THR A 58 6.57 -12.82 9.40
N ALA A 59 7.51 -12.15 8.73
CA ALA A 59 8.92 -12.55 8.69
C ALA A 59 9.57 -12.47 10.08
N SER A 60 9.18 -11.48 10.89
CA SER A 60 9.62 -11.38 12.29
C SER A 60 9.14 -12.57 13.12
N PHE A 61 7.88 -13.01 12.95
CA PHE A 61 7.37 -14.21 13.62
C PHE A 61 8.12 -15.49 13.22
N GLU A 62 8.40 -15.69 11.93
CA GLU A 62 9.12 -16.88 11.45
C GLU A 62 10.58 -16.90 11.95
N SER A 63 11.26 -15.76 11.90
CA SER A 63 12.65 -15.65 12.36
C SER A 63 12.82 -15.80 13.88
N LEU A 64 11.80 -15.42 14.67
CA LEU A 64 11.78 -15.56 16.13
C LEU A 64 11.44 -16.99 16.61
N GLY A 65 11.21 -17.94 15.71
CA GLY A 65 10.83 -19.33 15.97
C GLY A 65 11.78 -20.20 16.80
N LYS A 66 12.67 -19.66 17.66
CA LYS A 66 13.51 -20.45 18.57
C LYS A 66 13.60 -20.03 20.04
N THR A 67 13.35 -18.79 20.46
CA THR A 67 13.22 -18.50 21.90
C THR A 67 12.62 -17.13 22.18
N THR A 68 11.52 -17.15 22.93
CA THR A 68 11.00 -16.13 23.86
C THR A 68 11.37 -14.65 23.67
N GLY A 69 10.31 -13.86 23.49
CA GLY A 69 10.01 -12.62 24.25
C GLY A 69 11.18 -11.85 24.86
N LYS A 70 11.63 -10.82 24.15
CA LYS A 70 12.00 -9.50 24.69
C LYS A 70 12.57 -8.68 23.55
N ASP A 71 11.72 -7.89 22.93
CA ASP A 71 11.96 -6.46 22.71
C ASP A 71 10.83 -5.94 21.82
N LYS A 72 9.86 -5.25 22.44
CA LYS A 72 9.03 -4.24 21.78
C LYS A 72 9.92 -3.08 21.32
N LYS A 73 10.78 -3.33 20.33
CA LYS A 73 11.48 -2.32 19.55
C LYS A 73 10.83 -2.40 18.17
N GLU A 74 10.06 -1.43 17.73
CA GLU A 74 10.28 0.01 17.84
C GLU A 74 8.95 0.76 18.05
N ASN A 75 9.01 2.01 18.50
CA ASN A 75 7.88 2.97 18.47
C ASN A 75 7.46 3.33 17.03
N LYS A 76 7.58 2.40 16.09
CA LYS A 76 7.26 2.58 14.68
C LYS A 76 5.77 2.30 14.53
N LEU A 77 5.03 3.35 14.21
CA LEU A 77 3.61 3.24 13.90
C LEU A 77 3.49 2.57 12.53
N THR A 78 2.87 1.40 12.50
CA THR A 78 2.58 0.59 11.30
C THR A 78 1.11 0.23 11.26
N PHE A 79 0.59 -0.16 10.10
CA PHE A 79 -0.78 -0.65 9.97
C PHE A 79 -1.04 -1.87 10.86
N VAL A 80 -0.08 -2.77 10.97
CA VAL A 80 -0.18 -3.95 11.84
C VAL A 80 -0.20 -3.54 13.32
N SER A 81 0.60 -2.55 13.73
CA SER A 81 0.58 -2.05 15.12
C SER A 81 -0.75 -1.37 15.49
N LEU A 82 -1.44 -0.78 14.50
CA LEU A 82 -2.68 -0.03 14.69
C LEU A 82 -3.93 -0.91 14.63
N TYR A 83 -3.99 -1.84 13.67
CA TYR A 83 -5.19 -2.66 13.40
C TYR A 83 -5.01 -4.14 13.78
N GLY A 84 -3.81 -4.55 14.20
CA GLY A 84 -3.44 -5.97 14.28
C GLY A 84 -3.24 -6.59 12.89
N LEU A 85 -2.73 -7.82 12.85
CA LEU A 85 -2.42 -8.51 11.58
C LEU A 85 -3.66 -8.71 10.71
N ASP A 86 -4.76 -9.19 11.29
CA ASP A 86 -5.99 -9.43 10.54
C ASP A 86 -6.66 -8.12 10.11
N GLY A 87 -6.62 -7.09 10.96
CA GLY A 87 -7.13 -5.76 10.61
C GLY A 87 -6.32 -5.12 9.48
N ALA A 88 -4.99 -5.27 9.49
CA ALA A 88 -4.14 -4.79 8.40
C ALA A 88 -4.46 -5.51 7.07
N LYS A 89 -4.71 -6.83 7.09
CA LYS A 89 -5.15 -7.57 5.89
C LYS A 89 -6.47 -7.03 5.33
N ILE A 90 -7.44 -6.76 6.20
CA ILE A 90 -8.71 -6.15 5.80
C ILE A 90 -8.48 -4.77 5.18
N GLN A 91 -7.62 -3.94 5.78
CA GLN A 91 -7.28 -2.63 5.20
C GLN A 91 -6.64 -2.80 3.82
N ALA A 92 -5.71 -3.74 3.63
CA ALA A 92 -5.12 -4.02 2.32
C ALA A 92 -6.19 -4.40 1.28
N ASP A 93 -7.15 -5.24 1.65
CA ASP A 93 -8.24 -5.63 0.75
C ASP A 93 -9.14 -4.44 0.37
N LEU A 94 -9.40 -3.52 1.30
CA LEU A 94 -10.16 -2.29 1.04
C LEU A 94 -9.42 -1.37 0.05
N TYR A 95 -8.13 -1.12 0.26
CA TYR A 95 -7.34 -0.28 -0.65
C TYR A 95 -7.17 -0.90 -2.03
N ALA A 96 -7.06 -2.24 -2.12
CA ALA A 96 -7.06 -2.93 -3.40
C ALA A 96 -8.39 -2.75 -4.12
N SER A 97 -9.52 -2.88 -3.40
CA SER A 97 -10.86 -2.64 -3.94
C SER A 97 -11.02 -1.20 -4.45
N ASP A 98 -10.57 -0.21 -3.67
CA ASP A 98 -10.63 1.20 -4.07
C ASP A 98 -9.77 1.49 -5.31
N ALA A 99 -8.58 0.88 -5.40
CA ALA A 99 -7.74 0.96 -6.59
C ALA A 99 -8.43 0.36 -7.83
N TYR A 100 -9.08 -0.80 -7.71
CA TYR A 100 -9.84 -1.39 -8.82
C TYR A 100 -11.02 -0.51 -9.24
N ALA A 101 -11.76 0.05 -8.28
CA ALA A 101 -12.91 0.90 -8.56
C ALA A 101 -12.51 2.16 -9.36
N VAL A 102 -11.34 2.74 -9.06
CA VAL A 102 -10.79 3.84 -9.86
C VAL A 102 -10.49 3.39 -11.29
N LEU A 103 -9.85 2.23 -11.47
CA LEU A 103 -9.52 1.69 -12.78
C LEU A 103 -10.75 1.32 -13.61
N ASP A 104 -11.84 0.88 -12.98
CA ASP A 104 -13.11 0.57 -13.65
C ASP A 104 -13.76 1.82 -14.27
N GLY A 105 -13.45 3.02 -13.75
CA GLY A 105 -13.93 4.30 -14.27
C GLY A 105 -13.09 4.87 -15.43
N ILE A 106 -11.94 4.26 -15.74
CA ILE A 106 -11.03 4.74 -16.78
C ILE A 106 -11.43 4.16 -18.14
N ASP A 107 -11.70 5.05 -19.09
CA ASP A 107 -11.88 4.70 -20.49
C ASP A 107 -10.51 4.39 -21.14
N GLY A 108 -10.13 3.11 -21.12
CA GLY A 108 -8.87 2.59 -21.67
C GLY A 108 -8.52 1.18 -21.18
N ASP A 109 -7.41 0.63 -21.67
CA ASP A 109 -6.86 -0.63 -21.17
C ASP A 109 -6.13 -0.41 -19.84
N THR A 110 -6.69 -0.98 -18.77
CA THR A 110 -6.13 -0.94 -17.42
C THR A 110 -5.60 -2.29 -16.93
N ALA A 111 -5.56 -3.32 -17.79
CA ALA A 111 -5.24 -4.70 -17.39
C ALA A 111 -3.92 -4.80 -16.61
N PHE A 112 -2.86 -4.18 -17.10
CA PHE A 112 -1.57 -4.16 -16.41
C PHE A 112 -1.64 -3.52 -15.00
N LEU A 113 -2.40 -2.43 -14.85
CA LEU A 113 -2.54 -1.76 -13.55
C LEU A 113 -3.35 -2.61 -12.58
N ARG A 114 -4.34 -3.38 -13.07
CA ARG A 114 -5.09 -4.33 -12.24
C ARG A 114 -4.20 -5.49 -11.78
N ASP A 115 -3.40 -6.03 -12.68
CA ASP A 115 -2.43 -7.08 -12.35
C ASP A 115 -1.41 -6.57 -11.32
N LEU A 116 -1.00 -5.30 -11.43
CA LEU A 116 -0.12 -4.67 -10.45
C LEU A 116 -0.76 -4.58 -9.05
N VAL A 117 -2.05 -4.22 -8.95
CA VAL A 117 -2.77 -4.24 -7.65
C VAL A 117 -2.81 -5.65 -7.08
N THR A 118 -3.12 -6.66 -7.92
CA THR A 118 -3.12 -8.07 -7.51
C THR A 118 -1.75 -8.50 -7.01
N TYR A 119 -0.70 -8.14 -7.75
CA TYR A 119 0.69 -8.44 -7.39
C TYR A 119 1.06 -7.79 -6.06
N VAL A 120 0.86 -6.48 -5.91
CA VAL A 120 1.22 -5.76 -4.68
C VAL A 120 0.51 -6.36 -3.48
N ARG A 121 -0.79 -6.67 -3.57
CA ARG A 121 -1.56 -7.26 -2.48
C ARG A 121 -1.09 -8.66 -2.08
N ASN A 122 -0.64 -9.48 -3.03
CA ASN A 122 -0.32 -10.89 -2.80
C ASN A 122 1.18 -11.18 -2.78
N ARG A 123 2.03 -10.16 -2.87
CA ARG A 123 3.48 -10.35 -2.89
C ARG A 123 3.94 -11.00 -1.58
N GLU A 124 4.89 -11.92 -1.71
CA GLU A 124 5.51 -12.63 -0.58
C GLU A 124 6.90 -12.06 -0.23
N LYS A 125 7.41 -11.11 -1.03
CA LYS A 125 8.73 -10.45 -0.91
C LYS A 125 8.69 -9.02 -1.46
#